data_AF-A0A9Q8QDY5-F1
#
_entry.id   AF-A0A9Q8QDY5-F1
#
_cell.length_a   1.000
_cell.length_b   1.000
_cell.length_c   1.000
_cell.angle_alpha   90.00
_cell.angle_beta   90.00
_cell.angle_gamma   90.00
#
_symmetry.space_group_name_H-M   'P 1'
#
loop_
_entity.id
_entity.type
_entity.pdbx_description
1 polymer ?
#
loop_
_entity_poly.entity_id
_entity_poly.type
_entity_poly.pdbx_seq_one_letter_code
_entity_poly.pdbx_strand_id
1 'polypeptide(L)'
;MAKPPHGLSSSVWAGASSQRAQSQPPPLPAASEELPSPSSSSPRARALARVQALRRFEQVCVRLRWKSIDLQNAYDRTNAPQPFGFAAQDAENNFKVDFHEFYVKIEQAVVLLLRLFGTTIAKASSTIASKPQYGATPSVAAAHAYHHNVLKALDDDRHPLHEPLGKGSVNQALWKAKELRNKWKSATEGRDSPSLRMYDLSWIINQALEGLEAAYAVASARVTEDLNQDDLAMTGDERHEAVVADDEWEWMVEPMDWES
;
A
#
# COMPACT_ATOMS: atom_id res chain seq x y z
N MET A 1 -51.46 5.57 27.79
CA MET A 1 -50.04 5.72 28.21
C MET A 1 -49.20 4.77 27.37
N ALA A 2 -48.44 5.31 26.41
CA ALA A 2 -47.42 4.58 25.67
C ALA A 2 -46.33 5.59 25.27
N LYS A 3 -45.08 5.34 25.68
CA LYS A 3 -43.90 6.18 25.41
C LYS A 3 -43.51 6.09 23.92
N PRO A 4 -43.07 7.18 23.27
CA PRO A 4 -42.43 7.10 21.96
C PRO A 4 -40.98 6.59 22.09
N PRO A 5 -40.43 5.90 21.06
CA PRO A 5 -39.04 5.44 21.07
C PRO A 5 -38.08 6.63 20.87
N HIS A 6 -37.06 6.71 21.72
CA HIS A 6 -35.99 7.69 21.62
C HIS A 6 -35.13 7.41 20.39
N GLY A 7 -35.34 8.18 19.33
CA GLY A 7 -34.41 8.30 18.21
C GLY A 7 -33.20 9.17 18.60
N LEU A 8 -32.01 8.72 18.19
CA LEU A 8 -30.82 9.45 17.69
C LEU A 8 -30.54 10.90 18.15
N SER A 9 -30.89 11.30 19.37
CA SER A 9 -30.58 12.64 19.91
C SER A 9 -29.30 12.69 20.77
N SER A 10 -28.47 11.65 20.78
CA SER A 10 -27.19 11.63 21.50
C SER A 10 -25.96 11.66 20.59
N SER A 11 -26.12 12.07 19.33
CA SER A 11 -25.00 12.24 18.42
C SER A 11 -24.22 13.52 18.74
N VAL A 12 -22.91 13.38 18.95
CA VAL A 12 -21.93 14.45 19.22
C VAL A 12 -21.85 15.50 18.08
N TRP A 13 -22.55 15.27 16.97
CA TRP A 13 -22.51 16.10 15.77
C TRP A 13 -23.60 17.18 15.68
N ALA A 14 -24.40 17.39 16.74
CA ALA A 14 -25.39 18.46 16.80
C ALA A 14 -24.88 19.69 17.59
N GLY A 15 -24.49 20.75 16.87
CA GLY A 15 -24.40 22.11 17.41
C GLY A 15 -23.01 22.72 17.46
N ALA A 16 -22.75 23.67 16.56
CA ALA A 16 -21.53 24.47 16.49
C ALA A 16 -21.40 25.49 17.62
N SER A 17 -20.18 25.74 18.11
CA SER A 17 -19.70 27.10 18.36
C SER A 17 -18.17 27.18 18.52
N SER A 18 -17.63 28.13 17.77
CA SER A 18 -16.28 28.68 17.71
C SER A 18 -15.57 28.82 19.07
N GLN A 19 -14.38 28.20 19.20
CA GLN A 19 -13.26 28.78 19.94
C GLN A 19 -11.94 28.56 19.21
N ARG A 20 -11.32 29.68 18.85
CA ARG A 20 -9.99 29.84 18.26
C ARG A 20 -8.93 29.52 19.32
N ALA A 21 -8.25 28.39 19.19
CA ALA A 21 -7.02 28.11 19.94
C ALA A 21 -5.81 28.30 19.01
N GLN A 22 -4.96 29.27 19.34
CA GLN A 22 -3.65 29.43 18.72
C GLN A 22 -2.71 28.40 19.33
N SER A 23 -2.27 27.42 18.54
CA SER A 23 -1.25 26.45 18.93
C SER A 23 0.08 26.85 18.30
N GLN A 24 1.09 27.09 19.15
CA GLN A 24 2.48 27.27 18.75
C GLN A 24 3.04 25.96 18.14
N PRO A 25 4.01 26.03 17.21
CA PRO A 25 4.60 24.85 16.61
C PRO A 25 5.50 24.09 17.61
N PRO A 26 5.49 22.75 17.61
CA PRO A 26 6.43 21.95 18.39
C PRO A 26 7.87 22.05 17.84
N PRO A 27 8.90 21.85 18.68
CA PRO A 27 10.29 21.86 18.24
C PRO A 27 10.60 20.66 17.32
N LEU A 28 11.36 20.93 16.26
CA LEU A 28 11.87 19.95 15.30
C LEU A 28 12.68 18.85 16.00
N PRO A 29 12.39 17.56 15.78
CA PRO A 29 13.39 16.52 15.99
C PRO A 29 14.42 16.60 14.85
N ALA A 30 15.66 16.85 15.25
CA ALA A 30 16.83 16.65 14.41
C ALA A 30 17.09 15.15 14.28
N ALA A 31 16.90 14.60 13.09
CA ALA A 31 17.67 13.50 12.49
C ALA A 31 16.89 13.03 11.25
N SER A 32 17.20 13.61 10.09
CA SER A 32 16.94 12.92 8.84
C SER A 32 17.91 11.75 8.78
N GLU A 33 17.44 10.53 9.05
CA GLU A 33 18.13 9.33 8.61
C GLU A 33 18.01 9.25 7.09
N GLU A 34 18.91 9.94 6.39
CA GLU A 34 19.17 9.65 4.98
C GLU A 34 19.79 8.24 4.91
N LEU A 35 18.98 7.29 4.44
CA LEU A 35 19.46 5.95 4.09
C LEU A 35 20.60 6.05 3.06
N PRO A 36 21.71 5.32 3.25
CA PRO A 36 22.86 5.39 2.36
C PRO A 36 22.51 4.90 0.95
N SER A 37 23.02 5.61 -0.05
CA SER A 37 22.87 5.29 -1.47
C SER A 37 23.30 3.84 -1.77
N PRO A 38 22.60 3.11 -2.67
CA PRO A 38 22.77 1.66 -2.83
C PRO A 38 24.11 1.23 -3.45
N SER A 39 24.93 2.15 -3.96
CA SER A 39 26.19 1.86 -4.67
C SER A 39 27.40 1.64 -3.75
N SER A 40 27.29 1.81 -2.43
CA SER A 40 28.41 1.64 -1.48
C SER A 40 28.13 0.67 -0.32
N SER A 41 27.02 -0.07 -0.33
CA SER A 41 26.67 -0.98 0.76
C SER A 41 27.39 -2.33 0.65
N SER A 42 27.92 -2.82 1.77
CA SER A 42 28.59 -4.12 1.81
C SER A 42 27.61 -5.25 1.40
N PRO A 43 28.10 -6.35 0.81
CA PRO A 43 27.28 -7.53 0.53
C PRO A 43 26.44 -8.00 1.73
N ARG A 44 27.01 -7.94 2.93
CA ARG A 44 26.36 -8.26 4.21
C ARG A 44 25.20 -7.31 4.54
N ALA A 45 25.41 -6.00 4.38
CA ALA A 45 24.36 -5.00 4.58
C ALA A 45 23.18 -5.19 3.61
N ARG A 46 23.47 -5.59 2.35
CA ARG A 46 22.42 -5.93 1.38
C ARG A 46 21.65 -7.18 1.76
N ALA A 47 22.31 -8.20 2.32
CA ALA A 47 21.64 -9.40 2.82
C ALA A 47 20.70 -9.07 4.00
N LEU A 48 21.17 -8.26 4.96
CA LEU A 48 20.35 -7.76 6.07
C LEU A 48 19.11 -7.01 5.58
N ALA A 49 19.28 -6.06 4.66
CA ALA A 49 18.16 -5.30 4.09
C ALA A 49 17.13 -6.19 3.39
N ARG A 50 17.57 -7.30 2.76
CA ARG A 50 16.66 -8.28 2.15
C ARG A 50 15.88 -9.10 3.18
N VAL A 51 16.54 -9.51 4.28
CA VAL A 51 15.87 -10.18 5.41
C VAL A 51 14.77 -9.27 5.98
N GLN A 52 15.09 -8.01 6.24
CA GLN A 52 14.14 -6.99 6.72
C GLN A 52 12.99 -6.79 5.74
N ALA A 53 13.29 -6.59 4.45
CA ALA A 53 12.26 -6.43 3.42
C ALA A 53 11.30 -7.63 3.33
N LEU A 54 11.82 -8.86 3.47
CA LEU A 54 11.00 -10.08 3.49
C LEU A 54 10.08 -10.13 4.72
N ARG A 55 10.57 -9.76 5.90
CA ARG A 55 9.76 -9.69 7.12
C ARG A 55 8.63 -8.67 7.01
N ARG A 56 8.96 -7.46 6.56
CA ARG A 56 7.97 -6.41 6.29
C ARG A 56 6.92 -6.87 5.28
N PHE A 57 7.35 -7.60 4.25
CA PHE A 57 6.45 -8.20 3.26
C PHE A 57 5.52 -9.23 3.90
N GLU A 58 6.03 -10.14 4.73
CA GLU A 58 5.22 -11.14 5.45
C GLU A 58 4.14 -10.47 6.33
N GLN A 59 4.51 -9.43 7.07
CA GLN A 59 3.58 -8.63 7.88
C GLN A 59 2.49 -7.98 7.02
N VAL A 60 2.85 -7.41 5.85
CA VAL A 60 1.87 -6.86 4.91
C VAL A 60 0.94 -7.93 4.36
N CYS A 61 1.44 -9.13 4.05
CA CYS A 61 0.61 -10.26 3.62
C CYS A 61 -0.37 -10.71 4.72
N VAL A 62 0.03 -10.72 5.99
CA VAL A 62 -0.89 -10.95 7.12
C VAL A 62 -1.99 -9.88 7.13
N ARG A 63 -1.63 -8.60 6.99
CA ARG A 63 -2.60 -7.49 6.97
C ARG A 63 -3.53 -7.55 5.75
N LEU A 64 -3.03 -7.93 4.58
CA LEU A 64 -3.81 -8.09 3.36
C LEU A 64 -4.83 -9.21 3.50
N ARG A 65 -4.46 -10.36 4.08
CA ARG A 65 -5.40 -11.44 4.38
C ARG A 65 -6.52 -10.97 5.29
N TRP A 66 -6.20 -10.25 6.37
CA TRP A 66 -7.21 -9.63 7.24
C TRP A 66 -8.12 -8.67 6.46
N LYS A 67 -7.54 -7.70 5.75
CA LYS A 67 -8.32 -6.70 4.99
C LYS A 67 -9.16 -7.31 3.86
N SER A 68 -8.76 -8.45 3.29
CA SER A 68 -9.55 -9.11 2.24
C SER A 68 -10.93 -9.55 2.75
N ILE A 69 -11.01 -10.00 4.01
CA ILE A 69 -12.27 -10.35 4.67
C ILE A 69 -13.13 -9.10 4.85
N ASP A 70 -12.54 -8.02 5.37
CA ASP A 70 -13.23 -6.75 5.56
C ASP A 70 -13.74 -6.17 4.24
N LEU A 71 -12.94 -6.26 3.18
CA LEU A 71 -13.29 -5.80 1.84
C LEU A 71 -14.44 -6.60 1.23
N GLN A 72 -14.45 -7.93 1.42
CA GLN A 72 -15.57 -8.78 1.00
C GLN A 72 -16.85 -8.41 1.75
N ASN A 73 -16.77 -8.23 3.07
CA ASN A 73 -17.90 -7.78 3.88
C ASN A 73 -18.41 -6.40 3.42
N ALA A 74 -17.50 -5.48 3.09
CA ALA A 74 -17.85 -4.18 2.54
C ALA A 74 -18.59 -4.31 1.21
N TYR A 75 -18.12 -5.19 0.31
CA TYR A 75 -18.78 -5.47 -0.96
C TYR A 75 -20.20 -6.01 -0.75
N ASP A 76 -20.38 -6.96 0.18
CA ASP A 76 -21.69 -7.55 0.47
C ASP A 76 -22.68 -6.50 0.99
N ARG A 77 -22.20 -5.57 1.83
CA ARG A 77 -22.99 -4.41 2.28
C ARG A 77 -23.43 -3.52 1.13
N THR A 78 -22.67 -3.41 0.04
CA THR A 78 -23.12 -2.65 -1.15
C THR A 78 -24.28 -3.32 -1.88
N ASN A 79 -24.41 -4.65 -1.79
CA ASN A 79 -25.51 -5.39 -2.41
C ASN A 79 -26.82 -5.27 -1.65
N ALA A 80 -26.75 -5.06 -0.33
CA ALA A 80 -27.90 -4.84 0.55
C ALA A 80 -27.58 -3.77 1.61
N PRO A 81 -27.60 -2.47 1.26
CA PRO A 81 -27.15 -1.39 2.14
C PRO A 81 -28.19 -0.96 3.18
N GLN A 82 -29.48 -1.19 2.90
CA GLN A 82 -30.61 -0.75 3.75
C GLN A 82 -30.57 -1.29 5.19
N PRO A 83 -30.27 -2.57 5.46
CA PRO A 83 -30.15 -3.09 6.83
C PRO A 83 -29.06 -2.42 7.67
N PHE A 84 -28.09 -1.76 7.02
CA PHE A 84 -26.98 -1.05 7.66
C PHE A 84 -27.21 0.47 7.74
N GLY A 85 -28.38 0.96 7.30
CA GLY A 85 -28.74 2.38 7.35
C GLY A 85 -28.03 3.26 6.31
N PHE A 86 -27.49 2.68 5.23
CA PHE A 86 -26.82 3.42 4.17
C PHE A 86 -27.68 3.55 2.91
N ALA A 87 -27.59 4.70 2.23
CA ALA A 87 -28.04 4.80 0.85
C ALA A 87 -27.11 3.97 -0.06
N ALA A 88 -27.62 3.49 -1.20
CA ALA A 88 -26.83 2.66 -2.12
C ALA A 88 -25.56 3.36 -2.62
N GLN A 89 -25.67 4.65 -2.93
CA GLN A 89 -24.52 5.45 -3.36
C GLN A 89 -23.46 5.60 -2.26
N ASP A 90 -23.88 5.82 -1.02
CA ASP A 90 -22.96 5.97 0.11
C ASP A 90 -22.24 4.65 0.40
N ALA A 91 -22.95 3.52 0.37
CA ALA A 91 -22.34 2.20 0.53
C ALA A 91 -21.31 1.92 -0.57
N GLU A 92 -21.62 2.25 -1.83
CA GLU A 92 -20.67 2.12 -2.94
C GLU A 92 -19.44 3.04 -2.78
N ASN A 93 -19.64 4.28 -2.33
CA ASN A 93 -18.52 5.20 -2.07
C ASN A 93 -17.61 4.69 -0.96
N ASN A 94 -18.16 4.17 0.14
CA ASN A 94 -17.37 3.57 1.22
C ASN A 94 -16.57 2.36 0.72
N PHE A 95 -17.19 1.47 -0.07
CA PHE A 95 -16.47 0.35 -0.66
C PHE A 95 -15.29 0.80 -1.54
N LYS A 96 -15.46 1.86 -2.34
CA LYS A 96 -14.38 2.40 -3.18
C LYS A 96 -13.21 2.91 -2.35
N VAL A 97 -13.48 3.51 -1.18
CA VAL A 97 -12.43 3.92 -0.22
C VAL A 97 -11.74 2.68 0.35
N ASP A 98 -12.49 1.69 0.83
CA ASP A 98 -11.92 0.44 1.36
C ASP A 98 -11.04 -0.27 0.31
N PHE A 99 -11.49 -0.31 -0.95
CA PHE A 99 -10.71 -0.86 -2.06
C PHE A 99 -9.44 -0.07 -2.33
N HIS A 100 -9.48 1.27 -2.25
CA HIS A 100 -8.29 2.10 -2.39
C HIS A 100 -7.24 1.74 -1.35
N GLU A 101 -7.63 1.64 -0.08
CA GLU A 101 -6.71 1.28 1.00
C GLU A 101 -6.16 -0.14 0.82
N PHE A 102 -6.99 -1.07 0.37
CA PHE A 102 -6.57 -2.44 0.09
C PHE A 102 -5.54 -2.47 -1.05
N TYR A 103 -5.79 -1.75 -2.14
CA TYR A 103 -4.86 -1.67 -3.27
C TYR A 103 -3.52 -1.03 -2.88
N VAL A 104 -3.53 0.02 -2.06
CA VAL A 104 -2.29 0.63 -1.54
C VAL A 104 -1.45 -0.40 -0.77
N LYS A 105 -2.08 -1.31 -0.02
CA LYS A 105 -1.35 -2.40 0.66
C LYS A 105 -0.80 -3.45 -0.32
N ILE A 106 -1.49 -3.72 -1.43
CA ILE A 106 -0.92 -4.55 -2.52
C ILE A 106 0.32 -3.88 -3.10
N GLU A 107 0.25 -2.60 -3.44
CA GLU A 107 1.40 -1.87 -3.98
C GLU A 107 2.57 -1.84 -2.99
N GLN A 108 2.29 -1.64 -1.71
CA GLN A 108 3.29 -1.74 -0.65
C GLN A 108 4.01 -3.10 -0.63
N ALA A 109 3.26 -4.20 -0.76
CA ALA A 109 3.85 -5.53 -0.85
C ALA A 109 4.75 -5.67 -2.09
N VAL A 110 4.29 -5.20 -3.25
CA VAL A 110 5.06 -5.25 -4.51
C VAL A 110 6.34 -4.41 -4.40
N VAL A 111 6.29 -3.22 -3.80
CA VAL A 111 7.46 -2.37 -3.58
C VAL A 111 8.49 -3.04 -2.66
N LEU A 112 8.06 -3.70 -1.58
CA LEU A 112 8.95 -4.43 -0.69
C LEU A 112 9.67 -5.56 -1.43
N LEU A 113 8.96 -6.31 -2.27
CA LEU A 113 9.54 -7.35 -3.11
C LEU A 113 10.54 -6.77 -4.13
N LEU A 114 10.20 -5.67 -4.81
CA LEU A 114 11.10 -5.01 -5.76
C LEU A 114 12.39 -4.53 -5.07
N ARG A 115 12.25 -3.91 -3.88
CA ARG A 115 13.40 -3.49 -3.05
C ARG A 115 14.26 -4.67 -2.60
N LEU A 116 13.64 -5.81 -2.27
CA LEU A 116 14.37 -7.03 -1.94
C LEU A 116 15.28 -7.45 -3.10
N PHE A 117 14.85 -7.32 -4.35
CA PHE A 117 15.72 -7.61 -5.51
C PHE A 117 16.62 -6.45 -5.95
N GLY A 118 16.70 -5.37 -5.16
CA GLY A 118 17.53 -4.20 -5.45
C GLY A 118 16.95 -3.28 -6.53
N THR A 119 15.69 -3.49 -6.92
CA THR A 119 15.00 -2.67 -7.91
C THR A 119 14.51 -1.39 -7.28
N THR A 120 15.04 -0.26 -7.75
CA THR A 120 14.60 1.08 -7.31
C THR A 120 13.57 1.63 -8.28
N ILE A 121 12.42 2.07 -7.77
CA ILE A 121 11.38 2.68 -8.59
C ILE A 121 11.68 4.17 -8.75
N ALA A 122 11.91 4.59 -10.00
CA ALA A 122 12.10 6.00 -10.31
C ALA A 122 10.84 6.79 -9.94
N LYS A 123 10.99 7.77 -9.03
CA LYS A 123 10.04 8.88 -8.93
C LYS A 123 10.02 9.58 -10.29
N ALA A 124 8.85 9.93 -10.79
CA ALA A 124 8.75 10.60 -12.09
C ALA A 124 9.57 11.89 -12.05
N SER A 125 10.72 11.86 -12.74
CA SER A 125 11.58 13.01 -12.86
C SER A 125 10.79 14.10 -13.59
N SER A 126 10.66 15.27 -12.98
CA SER A 126 10.10 16.47 -13.59
C SER A 126 11.03 16.98 -14.71
N THR A 127 11.20 16.17 -15.74
CA THR A 127 11.94 16.51 -16.96
C THR A 127 11.07 17.34 -17.89
N ILE A 128 10.52 18.43 -17.36
CA ILE A 128 10.20 19.62 -18.15
C ILE A 128 10.81 20.77 -17.37
N ALA A 129 11.92 21.28 -17.90
CA ALA A 129 12.64 22.46 -17.44
C ALA A 129 11.69 23.65 -17.26
N SER A 130 11.09 23.74 -16.08
CA SER A 130 10.32 24.87 -15.60
C SER A 130 10.95 25.21 -14.26
N LYS A 131 11.49 26.43 -14.13
CA LYS A 131 12.19 26.92 -12.92
C LYS A 131 11.50 26.42 -11.63
N PRO A 132 12.25 25.92 -10.64
CA PRO A 132 11.67 25.50 -9.37
C PRO A 132 11.05 26.73 -8.70
N GLN A 133 9.73 26.77 -8.64
CA GLN A 133 9.01 27.75 -7.85
C GLN A 133 9.02 27.22 -6.41
N TYR A 134 9.75 27.90 -5.53
CA TYR A 134 9.81 27.62 -4.10
C TYR A 134 8.40 27.40 -3.55
N GLY A 135 8.13 26.21 -3.01
CA GLY A 135 6.85 25.85 -2.37
C GLY A 135 5.88 25.01 -3.20
N ALA A 136 6.29 24.46 -4.36
CA ALA A 136 5.45 23.53 -5.12
C ALA A 136 5.29 22.20 -4.38
N THR A 137 4.06 21.91 -3.94
CA THR A 137 3.66 20.59 -3.45
C THR A 137 3.94 19.54 -4.54
N PRO A 138 4.37 18.32 -4.16
CA PRO A 138 4.55 17.25 -5.13
C PRO A 138 3.27 17.08 -5.94
N SER A 139 3.40 17.17 -7.26
CA SER A 139 2.25 17.11 -8.16
C SER A 139 1.59 15.74 -8.03
N VAL A 140 0.26 15.71 -7.92
CA VAL A 140 -0.57 14.50 -8.00
C VAL A 140 -0.18 13.64 -9.22
N ALA A 141 0.27 14.26 -10.31
CA ALA A 141 0.78 13.56 -11.50
C ALA A 141 2.05 12.73 -11.23
N ALA A 142 2.96 13.20 -10.37
CA ALA A 142 4.17 12.48 -10.01
C ALA A 142 3.87 11.23 -9.17
N ALA A 143 2.92 11.33 -8.23
CA ALA A 143 2.43 10.18 -7.47
C ALA A 143 1.76 9.14 -8.40
N HIS A 144 0.89 9.59 -9.34
CA HIS A 144 0.27 8.69 -10.31
C HIS A 144 1.29 7.95 -11.19
N ALA A 145 2.38 8.62 -11.56
CA ALA A 145 3.46 8.03 -12.33
C ALA A 145 4.28 7.03 -11.50
N TYR A 146 4.50 7.27 -10.20
CA TYR A 146 5.18 6.32 -9.31
C TYR A 146 4.41 4.99 -9.22
N HIS A 147 3.11 5.01 -8.92
CA HIS A 147 2.26 3.81 -8.89
C HIS A 147 2.27 3.03 -10.22
N HIS A 148 2.33 3.74 -11.34
CA HIS A 148 2.48 3.11 -12.65
C HIS A 148 3.85 2.46 -12.82
N ASN A 149 4.91 3.14 -12.40
CA ASN A 149 6.28 2.63 -12.48
C ASN A 149 6.49 1.38 -11.61
N VAL A 150 5.78 1.25 -10.48
CA VAL A 150 5.81 0.04 -9.62
C VAL A 150 5.40 -1.19 -10.42
N LEU A 151 4.23 -1.17 -11.08
CA LEU A 151 3.79 -2.33 -11.87
C LEU A 151 4.64 -2.51 -13.12
N LYS A 152 5.03 -1.42 -13.78
CA LYS A 152 5.88 -1.47 -14.98
C LYS A 152 7.25 -2.09 -14.72
N ALA A 153 7.79 -2.00 -13.51
CA ALA A 153 9.05 -2.65 -13.16
C ALA A 153 8.95 -4.19 -13.19
N LEU A 154 7.75 -4.75 -13.14
CA LEU A 154 7.52 -6.20 -13.24
C LEU A 154 7.52 -6.68 -14.70
N ASP A 155 7.42 -5.78 -15.69
CA ASP A 155 7.38 -6.13 -17.11
C ASP A 155 8.75 -6.54 -17.67
N ASP A 156 9.84 -6.38 -16.91
CA ASP A 156 11.16 -6.87 -17.32
C ASP A 156 11.23 -8.40 -17.20
N ASP A 157 11.24 -9.10 -18.33
CA ASP A 157 11.32 -10.56 -18.42
C ASP A 157 12.51 -11.19 -17.68
N ARG A 158 13.56 -10.41 -17.41
CA ARG A 158 14.75 -10.87 -16.67
C ARG A 158 14.61 -10.70 -15.16
N HIS A 159 13.59 -9.98 -14.70
CA HIS A 159 13.37 -9.73 -13.30
C HIS A 159 12.87 -11.00 -12.59
N PRO A 160 13.40 -11.37 -11.41
CA PRO A 160 12.98 -12.59 -10.69
C PRO A 160 11.48 -12.66 -10.37
N LEU A 161 10.82 -11.51 -10.24
CA LEU A 161 9.37 -11.40 -10.01
C LEU A 161 8.53 -11.44 -11.30
N HIS A 162 9.14 -11.51 -12.47
CA HIS A 162 8.40 -11.49 -13.73
C HIS A 162 7.47 -12.70 -13.86
N GLU A 163 7.98 -13.89 -13.55
CA GLU A 163 7.18 -15.12 -13.54
C GLU A 163 5.95 -15.03 -12.62
N PRO A 164 6.08 -14.71 -11.31
CA PRO A 164 4.93 -14.68 -10.41
C PRO A 164 4.03 -13.44 -10.55
N LEU A 165 4.54 -12.27 -10.97
CA LEU A 165 3.80 -11.00 -10.93
C LEU A 165 3.79 -10.21 -12.25
N GLY A 166 4.78 -10.43 -13.11
CA GLY A 166 5.00 -9.66 -14.34
C GLY A 166 4.22 -10.14 -15.55
N LYS A 167 3.61 -11.33 -15.49
CA LYS A 167 2.86 -11.90 -16.61
C LYS A 167 1.55 -12.58 -16.21
N GLY A 168 0.82 -13.06 -17.21
CA GLY A 168 -0.36 -13.90 -17.02
C GLY A 168 -1.54 -13.16 -16.37
N SER A 169 -2.40 -13.93 -15.71
CA SER A 169 -3.61 -13.43 -15.05
C SER A 169 -3.31 -12.53 -13.85
N VAL A 170 -2.21 -12.80 -13.13
CA VAL A 170 -1.77 -12.00 -11.98
C VAL A 170 -1.45 -10.57 -12.41
N ASN A 171 -0.61 -10.38 -13.43
CA ASN A 171 -0.27 -9.05 -13.94
C ASN A 171 -1.51 -8.30 -14.42
N GLN A 172 -2.40 -8.99 -15.14
CA GLN A 172 -3.68 -8.42 -15.58
C GLN A 172 -4.55 -7.97 -14.40
N ALA A 173 -4.61 -8.76 -13.32
CA ALA A 173 -5.35 -8.40 -12.12
C ALA A 173 -4.76 -7.17 -11.42
N LEU A 174 -3.43 -7.09 -11.28
CA LEU A 174 -2.75 -5.93 -10.70
C LEU A 174 -3.03 -4.65 -11.50
N TRP A 175 -2.95 -4.71 -12.83
CA TRP A 175 -3.27 -3.58 -13.70
C TRP A 175 -4.75 -3.18 -13.62
N LYS A 176 -5.68 -4.14 -13.63
CA LYS A 176 -7.11 -3.85 -13.45
C LYS A 176 -7.39 -3.22 -12.08
N ALA A 177 -6.78 -3.71 -11.01
CA ALA A 177 -6.92 -3.14 -9.69
C ALA A 177 -6.44 -1.67 -9.65
N LYS A 178 -5.30 -1.39 -10.30
CA LYS A 178 -4.78 -0.03 -10.47
C LYS A 178 -5.75 0.87 -11.23
N GLU A 179 -6.29 0.38 -12.34
CA GLU A 179 -7.26 1.13 -13.14
C GLU A 179 -8.52 1.45 -12.34
N LEU A 180 -9.04 0.49 -11.57
CA LEU A 180 -10.19 0.71 -10.70
C LEU A 180 -9.90 1.77 -9.64
N ARG A 181 -8.74 1.68 -8.97
CA ARG A 181 -8.30 2.69 -8.01
C ARG A 181 -8.24 4.09 -8.63
N ASN A 182 -7.70 4.20 -9.85
CA ASN A 182 -7.63 5.48 -10.57
C ASN A 182 -9.02 5.99 -10.97
N LYS A 183 -9.87 5.13 -11.54
CA LYS A 183 -11.24 5.48 -11.96
C LYS A 183 -12.07 5.95 -10.77
N TRP A 184 -12.01 5.23 -9.66
CA TRP A 184 -12.83 5.52 -8.48
C TRP A 184 -12.33 6.70 -7.66
N LYS A 185 -11.02 6.99 -7.68
CA LYS A 185 -10.48 8.26 -7.14
C LYS A 185 -11.09 9.48 -7.84
N SER A 186 -11.31 9.41 -9.16
CA SER A 186 -11.98 10.49 -9.92
C SER A 186 -13.51 10.43 -9.84
N ALA A 187 -14.08 9.30 -9.45
CA ALA A 187 -15.54 9.12 -9.32
C ALA A 187 -16.09 9.79 -8.06
N THR A 188 -15.31 9.78 -6.98
CA THR A 188 -15.63 10.54 -5.75
C THR A 188 -15.67 12.05 -5.98
N GLU A 189 -15.19 12.54 -7.14
CA GLU A 189 -15.26 13.94 -7.58
C GLU A 189 -16.53 14.25 -8.40
N GLY A 190 -17.55 13.38 -8.35
CA GLY A 190 -18.88 13.65 -8.93
C GLY A 190 -19.10 13.18 -10.36
N ARG A 191 -18.30 12.21 -10.85
CA ARG A 191 -18.55 11.53 -12.13
C ARG A 191 -19.22 10.18 -11.91
N ASP A 192 -20.24 9.88 -12.71
CA ASP A 192 -20.87 8.56 -12.75
C ASP A 192 -19.83 7.48 -13.08
N SER A 193 -19.56 6.62 -12.10
CA SER A 193 -18.77 5.41 -12.32
C SER A 193 -19.69 4.24 -12.62
N PRO A 194 -19.27 3.31 -13.50
CA PRO A 194 -19.99 2.06 -13.70
C PRO A 194 -20.15 1.31 -12.36
N SER A 195 -21.30 0.66 -12.18
CA SER A 195 -21.64 -0.10 -10.98
C SER A 195 -20.56 -1.13 -10.66
N LEU A 196 -20.30 -1.36 -9.37
CA LEU A 196 -19.33 -2.35 -8.88
C LEU A 196 -19.52 -3.74 -9.50
N ARG A 197 -20.78 -4.14 -9.76
CA ARG A 197 -21.15 -5.44 -10.33
C ARG A 197 -20.63 -5.68 -11.75
N MET A 198 -20.18 -4.63 -12.44
CA MET A 198 -19.58 -4.77 -13.77
C MET A 198 -18.14 -5.28 -13.72
N TYR A 199 -17.54 -5.34 -12.52
CA TYR A 199 -16.17 -5.77 -12.32
C TYR A 199 -16.13 -7.09 -11.55
N ASP A 200 -15.28 -8.00 -12.00
CA ASP A 200 -15.00 -9.24 -11.27
C ASP A 200 -13.98 -8.99 -10.16
N LEU A 201 -14.45 -8.37 -9.07
CA LEU A 201 -13.61 -7.98 -7.94
C LEU A 201 -13.01 -9.19 -7.22
N SER A 202 -13.78 -10.29 -7.13
CA SER A 202 -13.29 -11.53 -6.53
C SER A 202 -12.11 -12.09 -7.32
N TRP A 203 -12.22 -12.15 -8.65
CA TRP A 203 -11.10 -12.56 -9.49
C TRP A 203 -9.89 -11.64 -9.34
N ILE A 204 -10.08 -10.31 -9.38
CA ILE A 204 -8.98 -9.34 -9.24
C ILE A 204 -8.23 -9.55 -7.91
N ILE A 205 -8.96 -9.66 -6.80
CA ILE A 205 -8.38 -9.80 -5.47
C ILE A 205 -7.66 -11.14 -5.33
N ASN A 206 -8.31 -12.24 -5.73
CA ASN A 206 -7.74 -13.59 -5.60
C ASN A 206 -6.46 -13.74 -6.43
N GLN A 207 -6.48 -13.30 -7.69
CA GLN A 207 -5.29 -13.35 -8.55
C GLN A 207 -4.14 -12.50 -8.00
N ALA A 208 -4.43 -11.32 -7.44
CA ALA A 208 -3.39 -10.51 -6.82
C ALA A 208 -2.78 -11.20 -5.58
N LEU A 209 -3.60 -11.80 -4.71
CA LEU A 209 -3.13 -12.51 -3.52
C LEU A 209 -2.34 -13.79 -3.86
N GLU A 210 -2.82 -14.58 -4.83
CA GLU A 210 -2.10 -15.75 -5.37
C GLU A 210 -0.72 -15.36 -5.91
N GLY A 211 -0.65 -14.25 -6.65
CA GLY A 211 0.61 -13.70 -7.15
C GLY A 211 1.59 -13.34 -6.05
N LEU A 212 1.11 -12.70 -4.97
CA LEU A 212 1.95 -12.35 -3.82
C LEU A 212 2.48 -13.60 -3.09
N GLU A 213 1.66 -14.66 -2.98
CA GLU A 213 2.09 -15.94 -2.43
C GLU A 213 3.17 -16.62 -3.29
N ALA A 214 3.01 -16.62 -4.62
CA ALA A 214 4.04 -17.12 -5.52
C ALA A 214 5.34 -16.29 -5.44
N ALA A 215 5.22 -14.97 -5.34
CA ALA A 215 6.37 -14.08 -5.18
C ALA A 215 7.10 -14.29 -3.84
N TYR A 216 6.38 -14.65 -2.77
CA TYR A 216 6.98 -15.02 -1.49
C TYR A 216 7.92 -16.22 -1.63
N ALA A 217 7.54 -17.25 -2.38
CA ALA A 217 8.39 -18.42 -2.60
C ALA A 217 9.72 -18.04 -3.27
N VAL A 218 9.69 -17.14 -4.26
CA VAL A 218 10.90 -16.65 -4.94
C VAL A 218 11.75 -15.79 -3.98
N ALA A 219 11.13 -14.88 -3.23
CA ALA A 219 11.81 -13.99 -2.31
C ALA A 219 12.46 -14.71 -1.12
N SER A 220 11.75 -15.66 -0.52
CA SER A 220 12.24 -16.49 0.61
C SER A 220 13.40 -17.39 0.18
N ALA A 221 13.34 -17.99 -1.01
CA ALA A 221 14.44 -18.75 -1.57
C ALA A 221 15.70 -17.88 -1.75
N ARG A 222 15.53 -16.64 -2.22
CA ARG A 222 16.65 -15.70 -2.37
C ARG A 222 17.29 -15.33 -1.04
N VAL A 223 16.48 -15.01 -0.02
CA VAL A 223 16.98 -14.69 1.31
C VAL A 223 17.71 -15.89 1.92
N THR A 224 17.19 -17.10 1.72
CA THR A 224 17.84 -18.34 2.18
C THR A 224 19.19 -18.56 1.51
N GLU A 225 19.30 -18.29 0.20
CA GLU A 225 20.57 -18.34 -0.54
C GLU A 225 21.60 -17.39 0.07
N ASP A 226 21.22 -16.13 0.35
CA ASP A 226 22.14 -15.15 0.95
C ASP A 226 22.60 -15.57 2.35
N LEU A 227 21.73 -16.17 3.15
CA LEU A 227 22.06 -16.64 4.50
C LEU A 227 22.97 -17.87 4.53
N ASN A 228 23.00 -18.63 3.43
CA ASN A 228 23.82 -19.83 3.26
C ASN A 228 25.18 -19.54 2.62
N GLN A 229 25.42 -18.34 2.10
CA GLN A 229 26.74 -17.95 1.58
C GLN A 229 27.70 -17.70 2.75
N ASP A 230 28.78 -18.49 2.86
CA ASP A 230 29.73 -18.47 3.98
C ASP A 230 30.28 -17.06 4.29
N ASP A 231 30.59 -16.26 3.27
CA ASP A 231 31.07 -14.88 3.42
C ASP A 231 29.99 -13.89 3.92
N LEU A 232 28.70 -14.27 3.79
CA LEU A 232 27.53 -13.49 4.22
C LEU A 232 26.81 -14.11 5.41
N ALA A 233 27.37 -15.17 6.01
CA ALA A 233 26.79 -15.84 7.15
C ALA A 233 26.61 -14.82 8.30
N MET A 234 25.35 -14.47 8.55
CA MET A 234 24.95 -13.56 9.61
C MET A 234 25.11 -14.25 10.96
N THR A 235 25.69 -13.57 11.94
CA THR A 235 25.73 -14.05 13.33
C THR A 235 24.31 -14.16 13.90
N GLY A 236 24.14 -14.94 14.97
CA GLY A 236 22.85 -15.05 15.65
C GLY A 236 22.31 -13.70 16.10
N ASP A 237 23.18 -12.83 16.62
CA ASP A 237 22.81 -11.49 17.09
C ASP A 237 22.35 -10.58 15.95
N GLU A 238 23.06 -10.54 14.82
CA GLU A 238 22.63 -9.70 13.69
C GLU A 238 21.32 -10.19 13.06
N ARG A 239 21.09 -11.51 13.03
CA ARG A 239 19.79 -12.06 12.60
C ARG A 239 18.70 -11.65 13.58
N HIS A 240 18.98 -11.70 14.88
CA HIS A 240 18.03 -11.33 15.92
C HIS A 240 17.72 -9.83 15.86
N GLU A 241 18.73 -8.97 15.70
CA GLU A 241 18.57 -7.52 15.58
C GLU A 241 17.74 -7.14 14.34
N ALA A 242 18.03 -7.73 13.17
CA ALA A 242 17.21 -7.49 11.97
C ALA A 242 15.76 -7.95 12.12
N VAL A 243 15.50 -8.94 12.98
CA VAL A 243 14.14 -9.41 13.28
C VAL A 243 13.46 -8.50 14.30
N VAL A 244 14.15 -8.16 15.40
CA VAL A 244 13.59 -7.35 16.49
C VAL A 244 13.31 -5.91 16.06
N ALA A 245 14.20 -5.30 15.27
CA ALA A 245 14.00 -3.94 14.76
C ALA A 245 12.78 -3.81 13.84
N ASP A 246 12.31 -4.90 13.24
CA ASP A 246 11.21 -4.92 12.28
C ASP A 246 9.93 -5.59 12.81
N ASP A 247 9.94 -6.21 14.00
CA ASP A 247 8.74 -6.74 14.68
C ASP A 247 7.82 -5.63 15.24
N GLU A 248 8.28 -4.38 15.18
CA GLU A 248 7.52 -3.20 15.56
C GLU A 248 6.47 -2.88 14.49
N TRP A 249 5.19 -3.14 14.76
CA TRP A 249 4.09 -2.86 13.83
C TRP A 249 3.87 -1.37 13.51
N GLU A 250 4.64 -0.46 14.14
CA GLU A 250 4.56 0.98 13.97
C GLU A 250 4.74 1.40 12.50
N TRP A 251 5.74 0.83 11.80
CA TRP A 251 6.01 1.13 10.39
C TRP A 251 4.83 0.79 9.46
N MET A 252 3.92 -0.09 9.88
CA MET A 252 2.75 -0.47 9.07
C MET A 252 1.65 0.61 9.06
N VAL A 253 1.62 1.43 10.12
CA VAL A 253 0.67 2.52 10.34
C VAL A 253 1.21 3.82 9.75
N GLU A 254 2.52 3.97 9.65
CA GLU A 254 3.13 5.08 8.93
C GLU A 254 2.56 5.16 7.51
N PRO A 255 2.04 6.34 7.09
CA PRO A 255 1.73 6.54 5.69
C PRO A 255 3.05 6.31 4.96
N MET A 256 3.12 5.33 4.07
CA MET A 256 4.37 5.16 3.34
C MET A 256 4.63 6.49 2.63
N ASP A 257 5.83 7.03 2.80
CA ASP A 257 6.21 8.31 2.22
C ASP A 257 6.36 8.17 0.69
N TRP A 258 5.23 8.05 0.00
CA TRP A 258 5.13 8.08 -1.46
C TRP A 258 5.10 9.51 -2.01
N GLU A 259 4.96 10.52 -1.14
CA GLU A 259 4.67 11.93 -1.47
C GLU A 259 5.71 12.95 -0.97
N SER A 260 6.87 12.54 -0.45
CA SER A 260 7.94 13.45 -0.01
C SER A 260 9.14 13.48 -0.97
#